data_AF-A0A0F9NPG3-F1
#
_entry.id   AF-A0A0F9NPG3-F1
#
_cell.length_a   1.000
_cell.length_b   1.000
_cell.length_c   1.000
_cell.angle_alpha   90.00
_cell.angle_beta   90.00
_cell.angle_gamma   90.00
#
_symmetry.space_group_name_H-M   'P 1'
#
loop_
_entity.id
_entity.type
_entity.pdbx_description
1 polymer ?
#
loop_
_entity_poly.entity_id
_entity_poly.type
_entity_poly.pdbx_seq_one_letter_code
_entity_poly.pdbx_strand_id
1 'polypeptide(L)'
;MARLTTRVTGARHIASSLRESGYTLQEIADELGYTRERIRQFLKSRDEVSLPLCRFSEHLGLPVAHLSVACKALGFNTRACIPWSRLPDIQKKFYELYRSRCPQCKEVFLRSPLGEKKPRRFCGPTCYKKWWLNYANWSPERKAKHKALVSRWQREHHEELRERRHRSNKARYDRRHALGVKRAKATKRPEAEEAK
;
A
#
# COMPACT_ATOMS: atom_id res chain seq x y z
N MET A 1 11.80 29.79 39.19
CA MET A 1 11.36 28.62 38.41
C MET A 1 12.04 28.64 37.06
N ALA A 2 12.96 27.72 36.82
CA ALA A 2 13.80 27.68 35.61
C ALA A 2 12.95 27.26 34.40
N ARG A 3 12.71 28.19 33.46
CA ARG A 3 12.11 27.87 32.16
C ARG A 3 13.18 27.18 31.30
N LEU A 4 13.05 25.87 31.14
CA LEU A 4 13.84 25.08 30.22
C LEU A 4 13.58 25.57 28.79
N THR A 5 14.44 26.43 28.26
CA THR A 5 14.46 26.85 26.85
C THR A 5 15.15 25.80 25.98
N THR A 6 14.77 24.53 26.15
CA THR A 6 15.13 23.51 25.17
C THR A 6 14.34 23.81 23.90
N ARG A 7 15.00 24.33 22.86
CA ARG A 7 14.42 24.43 21.52
C ARG A 7 13.93 23.04 21.13
N VAL A 8 12.63 22.80 21.24
CA VAL A 8 12.04 21.53 20.86
C VAL A 8 12.19 21.41 19.34
N THR A 9 13.10 20.57 18.88
CA THR A 9 13.14 20.11 17.50
C THR A 9 11.78 19.51 17.18
N GLY A 10 11.02 20.16 16.29
CA GLY A 10 9.64 19.77 15.98
C GLY A 10 8.54 20.61 16.65
N ALA A 11 8.86 21.74 17.30
CA ALA A 11 7.87 22.66 17.89
C ALA A 11 6.71 23.05 16.94
N ARG A 12 6.98 23.14 15.63
CA ARG A 12 5.96 23.40 14.61
C ARG A 12 4.94 22.25 14.47
N HIS A 13 5.40 21.00 14.53
CA HIS A 13 4.52 19.83 14.47
C HIS A 13 3.63 19.74 15.71
N ILE A 14 4.23 19.95 16.89
CA ILE A 14 3.50 19.93 18.16
C ILE A 14 2.47 21.06 18.20
N ALA A 15 2.82 22.26 17.75
CA ALA A 15 1.87 23.38 17.63
C ALA A 15 0.69 23.06 16.69
N SER A 16 0.93 22.35 15.59
CA SER A 16 -0.14 21.94 14.66
C SER A 16 -1.06 20.90 15.30
N SER A 17 -0.51 19.88 15.95
CA SER A 17 -1.29 18.83 16.62
C SER A 17 -2.14 19.38 17.77
N LEU A 18 -1.56 20.24 18.62
CA LEU A 18 -2.32 20.90 19.69
C LEU A 18 -3.45 21.77 19.13
N ARG A 19 -3.21 22.46 18.01
CA ARG A 19 -4.24 23.27 17.35
C ARG A 19 -5.40 22.42 16.82
N GLU A 20 -5.11 21.23 16.28
CA GLU A 20 -6.11 20.26 15.83
C GLU A 20 -6.88 19.64 17.00
N SER A 21 -6.26 19.50 18.17
CA SER A 21 -6.91 19.07 19.42
C SER A 21 -7.73 20.16 20.12
N GLY A 22 -7.88 21.34 19.51
CA GLY A 22 -8.75 22.41 20.00
C GLY A 22 -8.08 23.49 20.85
N TYR A 23 -6.76 23.40 21.09
CA TYR A 23 -6.05 24.38 21.90
C TYR A 23 -6.01 25.76 21.22
N THR A 24 -6.07 26.81 22.02
CA THR A 24 -5.91 28.20 21.59
C THR A 24 -4.45 28.52 21.28
N LEU A 25 -4.23 29.57 20.48
CA LEU A 25 -2.87 30.00 20.12
C LEU A 25 -2.04 30.42 21.34
N GLN A 26 -2.70 30.89 22.41
CA GLN A 26 -2.06 31.32 23.64
C GLN A 26 -1.62 30.12 24.47
N GLU A 27 -2.49 29.11 24.64
CA GLU A 27 -2.13 27.88 25.37
C GLU A 27 -0.97 27.14 24.70
N ILE A 28 -0.95 27.09 23.36
CA ILE A 28 0.17 26.49 22.61
C ILE A 28 1.47 27.27 22.78
N ALA A 29 1.38 28.60 22.84
CA ALA A 29 2.52 29.48 23.07
C ALA A 29 3.11 29.28 24.46
N ASP A 30 2.24 29.19 25.47
CA ASP A 30 2.63 28.97 26.86
C ASP A 30 3.27 27.59 27.04
N GLU A 31 2.73 26.54 26.41
CA GLU A 31 3.28 25.18 26.50
C GLU A 31 4.62 25.00 25.77
N LEU A 32 4.79 25.65 24.62
CA LEU A 32 6.01 25.52 23.83
C LEU A 32 7.06 26.59 24.16
N GLY A 33 6.75 27.52 25.08
CA GLY A 33 7.64 28.62 25.45
C GLY A 33 7.92 29.61 24.32
N TYR A 34 6.96 29.80 23.41
CA TYR A 34 7.05 30.75 22.29
C TYR A 34 6.05 31.90 22.43
N THR A 35 6.19 32.94 21.61
CA THR A 35 5.18 33.99 21.54
C THR A 35 3.98 33.55 20.70
N ARG A 36 2.80 34.11 20.98
CA ARG A 36 1.58 33.89 20.19
C ARG A 36 1.80 34.17 18.70
N GLU A 37 2.48 35.26 18.36
CA GLU A 37 2.87 35.60 16.98
C GLU A 37 3.79 34.56 16.35
N ARG A 38 4.69 33.94 17.12
CA ARG A 38 5.57 32.89 16.63
C ARG A 38 4.81 31.60 16.35
N ILE A 39 3.87 31.21 17.21
CA ILE A 39 2.94 30.11 16.95
C ILE A 39 2.08 30.43 15.72
N ARG A 40 1.60 31.67 15.60
CA ARG A 40 0.87 32.12 14.41
C ARG A 40 1.73 31.98 13.16
N GLN A 41 3.03 32.28 13.19
CA GLN A 41 3.95 32.05 12.07
C GLN A 41 4.17 30.56 11.78
N PHE A 42 4.29 29.72 12.80
CA PHE A 42 4.39 28.25 12.65
C PHE A 42 3.16 27.66 11.94
N LEU A 43 1.98 28.21 12.21
CA LEU A 43 0.71 27.79 11.61
C LEU A 43 0.41 28.51 10.28
N LYS A 44 0.88 29.75 10.11
CA LYS A 44 0.69 30.59 8.90
C LYS A 44 1.61 30.17 7.77
N SER A 45 2.81 29.68 8.10
CA SER A 45 3.52 28.78 7.20
C SER A 45 2.75 27.45 7.17
N ARG A 46 1.66 27.41 6.41
CA ARG A 46 1.34 26.19 5.66
C ARG A 46 2.26 26.14 4.45
N ASP A 47 3.57 26.23 4.67
CA ASP A 47 4.47 25.54 3.75
C ASP A 47 4.13 24.09 3.99
N GLU A 48 3.29 23.54 3.11
CA GLU A 48 2.86 22.16 3.09
C GLU A 48 4.06 21.31 3.50
N VAL A 49 4.03 20.74 4.71
CA VAL A 49 5.10 19.85 5.14
C VAL A 49 5.08 18.71 4.14
N SER A 50 5.98 18.81 3.18
CA SER A 50 6.02 17.94 2.05
C SER A 50 6.98 16.86 2.44
N LEU A 51 6.45 15.67 2.68
CA LEU A 51 7.24 14.54 3.12
C LEU A 51 7.50 13.60 1.94
N PRO A 52 8.65 12.92 1.93
CA PRO A 52 8.87 11.85 0.97
C PRO A 52 7.85 10.73 1.21
N LEU A 53 7.48 10.04 0.14
CA LEU A 53 6.47 8.96 0.15
C LEU A 53 6.76 7.85 1.19
N CYS A 54 8.04 7.63 1.54
CA CYS A 54 8.42 6.68 2.58
C CYS A 54 7.89 7.05 3.96
N ARG A 55 7.85 8.34 4.32
CA ARG A 55 7.30 8.79 5.60
C ARG A 55 5.78 8.64 5.67
N PHE A 56 5.09 8.84 4.55
CA PHE A 56 3.67 8.53 4.44
C PHE A 56 3.38 7.04 4.59
N SER A 57 4.25 6.20 4.01
CA SER A 57 4.18 4.75 4.14
C SER A 57 4.31 4.29 5.59
N GLU A 58 5.28 4.85 6.32
CA GLU A 58 5.45 4.61 7.76
C GLU A 58 4.22 5.04 8.55
N HIS A 59 3.70 6.26 8.29
CA HIS A 59 2.57 6.82 9.03
C HIS A 59 1.27 6.04 8.83
N LEU A 60 0.99 5.62 7.59
CA LEU A 60 -0.22 4.88 7.26
C LEU A 60 -0.08 3.37 7.52
N GLY A 61 1.12 2.87 7.79
CA GLY A 61 1.41 1.43 7.81
C GLY A 61 1.15 0.75 6.46
N LEU A 62 1.21 1.51 5.36
CA LEU A 62 0.90 1.03 4.01
C LEU A 62 2.16 0.93 3.16
N PRO A 63 2.32 -0.06 2.28
CA PRO A 63 3.54 -0.19 1.49
C PRO A 63 3.76 0.98 0.51
N VAL A 64 5.00 1.51 0.46
CA VAL A 64 5.42 2.61 -0.44
C VAL A 64 5.00 2.37 -1.89
N ALA A 65 5.15 1.15 -2.39
CA ALA A 65 4.81 0.79 -3.76
C ALA A 65 3.33 1.04 -4.09
N HIS A 66 2.43 0.94 -3.11
CA HIS A 66 0.99 1.09 -3.33
C HIS A 66 0.55 2.54 -3.20
N LEU A 67 1.12 3.24 -2.22
CA LEU A 67 0.96 4.68 -2.12
C LEU A 67 1.48 5.35 -3.39
N SER A 68 2.56 4.84 -4.00
CA SER A 68 3.08 5.32 -5.28
C SER A 68 2.04 5.26 -6.40
N VAL A 69 1.28 4.16 -6.50
CA VAL A 69 0.20 4.03 -7.50
C VAL A 69 -0.95 5.00 -7.21
N ALA A 70 -1.36 5.12 -5.95
CA ALA A 70 -2.42 6.07 -5.56
C ALA A 70 -2.00 7.52 -5.85
N CYS A 71 -0.76 7.88 -5.55
CA CYS A 71 -0.19 9.20 -5.83
C CYS A 71 -0.16 9.50 -7.33
N LYS A 72 0.30 8.54 -8.15
CA LYS A 72 0.29 8.69 -9.62
C LYS A 72 -1.13 8.85 -10.17
N ALA A 73 -2.10 8.12 -9.62
CA ALA A 73 -3.51 8.23 -10.02
C ALA A 73 -4.12 9.60 -9.68
N LEU A 74 -3.55 10.32 -8.71
CA LEU A 74 -3.90 11.70 -8.36
C LEU A 74 -3.04 12.74 -9.08
N GLY A 75 -2.13 12.33 -9.97
CA GLY A 75 -1.25 13.22 -10.72
C GLY A 75 0.03 13.64 -9.99
N PHE A 76 0.35 13.05 -8.83
CA PHE A 76 1.57 13.40 -8.10
C PHE A 76 2.81 12.69 -8.65
N ASN A 77 3.92 13.42 -8.64
CA ASN A 77 5.24 12.84 -8.87
C ASN A 77 5.71 12.12 -7.60
N THR A 78 5.81 10.79 -7.67
CA THR A 78 6.21 9.94 -6.53
C THR A 78 7.68 10.08 -6.11
N ARG A 79 8.49 10.80 -6.90
CA ARG A 79 9.86 11.17 -6.54
C ARG A 79 9.94 12.52 -5.82
N ALA A 80 8.87 13.31 -5.87
CA ALA A 80 8.77 14.58 -5.18
C ALA A 80 8.23 14.37 -3.76
N CYS A 81 8.49 15.35 -2.91
CA CYS A 81 7.83 15.44 -1.62
C CYS A 81 6.33 15.72 -1.83
N ILE A 82 5.49 15.05 -1.04
CA ILE A 82 4.04 15.15 -1.15
C ILE A 82 3.53 15.97 0.03
N PRO A 83 2.67 16.97 -0.21
CA PRO A 83 2.04 17.73 0.85
C PRO A 83 1.26 16.87 1.84
N TRP A 84 1.47 17.08 3.15
CA TRP A 84 0.69 16.41 4.19
C TRP A 84 -0.82 16.68 4.08
N SER A 85 -1.20 17.86 3.59
CA SER A 85 -2.59 18.26 3.28
C SER A 85 -3.31 17.29 2.34
N ARG A 86 -2.57 16.59 1.47
CA ARG A 86 -3.11 15.67 0.46
C ARG A 86 -3.16 14.22 0.95
N LEU A 87 -2.76 13.97 2.20
CA LEU A 87 -2.81 12.65 2.82
C LEU A 87 -4.21 12.02 2.78
N PRO A 88 -5.30 12.73 3.14
CA PRO A 88 -6.64 12.15 3.07
C PRO A 88 -7.04 11.73 1.66
N ASP A 89 -6.64 12.50 0.65
CA ASP A 89 -6.93 12.19 -0.76
C ASP A 89 -6.17 10.95 -1.22
N ILE A 90 -4.88 10.85 -0.87
CA ILE A 90 -4.04 9.69 -1.20
C ILE A 90 -4.58 8.43 -0.52
N GLN A 91 -4.96 8.54 0.76
CA GLN A 91 -5.55 7.45 1.50
C GLN A 91 -6.88 7.02 0.87
N LYS A 92 -7.79 7.96 0.59
CA LYS A 92 -9.04 7.70 -0.12
C LYS A 92 -8.79 7.00 -1.45
N LYS A 93 -7.85 7.50 -2.26
CA LYS A 93 -7.54 6.92 -3.56
C LYS A 93 -6.95 5.52 -3.45
N PHE A 94 -6.10 5.29 -2.45
CA PHE A 94 -5.60 3.97 -2.13
C PHE A 94 -6.76 3.01 -1.81
N TYR A 95 -7.70 3.40 -0.95
CA TYR A 95 -8.87 2.56 -0.67
C TYR A 95 -9.70 2.32 -1.94
N GLU A 96 -9.97 3.32 -2.77
CA GLU A 96 -10.69 3.12 -4.04
C GLU A 96 -10.02 2.07 -4.95
N LEU A 97 -8.69 2.14 -5.09
CA LEU A 97 -7.94 1.26 -5.98
C LEU A 97 -7.86 -0.19 -5.46
N TYR A 98 -7.80 -0.35 -4.14
CA TYR A 98 -7.52 -1.65 -3.53
C TYR A 98 -8.71 -2.27 -2.80
N ARG A 99 -9.81 -1.55 -2.61
CA ARG A 99 -11.02 -2.07 -2.00
C ARG A 99 -11.69 -3.09 -2.91
N SER A 100 -12.03 -4.24 -2.35
CA SER A 100 -12.79 -5.29 -3.02
C SER A 100 -13.80 -5.87 -2.06
N ARG A 101 -14.88 -6.44 -2.59
CA ARG A 101 -15.82 -7.26 -1.82
C ARG A 101 -15.51 -8.73 -2.00
N CYS A 102 -15.53 -9.48 -0.91
CA CYS A 102 -15.37 -10.92 -0.95
C CYS A 102 -16.63 -11.54 -1.59
N PRO A 103 -16.53 -12.37 -2.64
CA PRO A 103 -17.70 -12.97 -3.27
C PRO A 103 -18.42 -13.95 -2.32
N GLN A 104 -17.69 -14.50 -1.34
CA GLN A 104 -18.19 -15.47 -0.37
C GLN A 104 -18.90 -14.80 0.83
N CYS A 105 -18.21 -13.99 1.63
CA CYS A 105 -18.78 -13.36 2.84
C CYS A 105 -19.29 -11.93 2.64
N LYS A 106 -19.14 -11.35 1.44
CA LYS A 106 -19.49 -9.96 1.09
C LYS A 106 -18.74 -8.87 1.84
N GLU A 107 -17.90 -9.22 2.81
CA GLU A 107 -17.04 -8.27 3.52
C GLU A 107 -16.10 -7.53 2.56
N VAL A 108 -15.88 -6.27 2.91
CA VAL A 108 -14.95 -5.40 2.23
C VAL A 108 -13.55 -5.69 2.74
N PHE A 109 -12.61 -5.92 1.84
CA PHE A 109 -11.21 -6.13 2.17
C PHE A 109 -10.31 -5.38 1.19
N LEU A 110 -9.09 -5.09 1.63
CA LEU A 110 -8.05 -4.53 0.78
C LEU A 110 -7.35 -5.67 0.03
N ARG A 111 -7.35 -5.61 -1.29
CA ARG A 111 -6.57 -6.51 -2.14
C ARG A 111 -5.10 -6.25 -1.86
N SER A 112 -4.38 -7.26 -1.36
CA SER A 112 -2.92 -7.18 -1.23
C SER A 112 -2.30 -6.91 -2.60
N PRO A 113 -1.56 -5.81 -2.76
CA PRO A 113 -0.88 -5.51 -4.01
C PRO A 113 0.60 -5.93 -4.02
N LEU A 114 1.14 -6.48 -2.92
CA LEU A 114 2.52 -7.00 -2.88
C LEU A 114 2.55 -8.45 -3.36
N GLY A 115 3.17 -8.68 -4.52
CA GLY A 115 3.72 -9.98 -4.92
C GLY A 115 2.73 -11.04 -5.42
N GLU A 116 1.44 -10.89 -5.16
CA GLU A 116 0.45 -11.78 -5.77
C GLU A 116 0.13 -11.30 -7.18
N LYS A 117 0.68 -12.00 -8.18
CA LYS A 117 0.43 -11.78 -9.63
C LYS A 117 -1.06 -11.83 -10.02
N LYS A 118 -1.95 -12.15 -9.08
CA LYS A 118 -3.40 -12.07 -9.21
C LYS A 118 -3.95 -11.40 -7.93
N PRO A 119 -4.76 -10.34 -8.03
CA PRO A 119 -5.40 -9.75 -6.87
C PRO A 119 -6.21 -10.82 -6.13
N ARG A 120 -6.08 -10.87 -4.79
CA ARG A 120 -6.91 -11.76 -3.96
C ARG A 120 -8.38 -11.50 -4.26
N ARG A 121 -9.09 -12.54 -4.71
CA ARG A 121 -10.56 -12.49 -4.89
C ARG A 121 -11.31 -12.64 -3.58
N PHE A 122 -10.69 -13.25 -2.58
CA PHE A 122 -11.30 -13.57 -1.29
C PHE A 122 -10.57 -12.83 -0.18
N CYS A 123 -11.29 -12.44 0.89
CA CYS A 123 -10.71 -11.75 2.04
C CYS A 123 -9.67 -12.61 2.78
N GLY A 124 -9.78 -13.94 2.70
CA GLY A 124 -8.83 -14.85 3.31
C GLY A 124 -8.94 -16.30 2.83
N PRO A 125 -8.04 -17.18 3.32
CA PRO A 125 -7.99 -18.60 2.94
C PRO A 125 -9.28 -19.36 3.27
N THR A 126 -9.94 -19.00 4.38
CA THR A 126 -11.19 -19.60 4.83
C THR A 126 -12.33 -19.37 3.84
N CYS A 127 -12.50 -18.14 3.36
CA CYS A 127 -13.49 -17.79 2.34
C CYS A 127 -13.20 -18.47 1.01
N TYR A 128 -11.91 -18.59 0.62
CA TYR A 128 -11.53 -19.36 -0.56
C TYR A 128 -11.90 -20.84 -0.42
N LYS A 129 -11.58 -21.47 0.73
CA LYS A 129 -11.92 -22.88 1.01
C LYS A 129 -13.42 -23.12 0.97
N LYS A 130 -14.23 -22.26 1.61
CA LYS A 130 -15.70 -22.33 1.56
C LYS A 130 -16.22 -22.23 0.13
N TRP A 131 -15.70 -21.29 -0.65
CA TRP A 131 -16.07 -21.14 -2.06
C TRP A 131 -15.71 -22.39 -2.88
N TRP A 132 -14.54 -22.98 -2.65
CA TRP A 132 -14.11 -24.21 -3.31
C TRP A 132 -14.99 -25.41 -2.95
N LEU A 133 -15.33 -25.58 -1.67
CA LEU A 133 -16.26 -26.64 -1.23
C LEU A 133 -17.65 -26.47 -1.85
N ASN A 134 -18.17 -25.24 -1.91
CA ASN A 134 -19.41 -24.96 -2.61
C ASN A 134 -19.33 -25.37 -4.08
N TYR A 135 -18.23 -25.05 -4.77
CA TYR A 135 -18.01 -25.46 -6.16
C TYR A 135 -17.90 -26.99 -6.32
N ALA A 136 -17.21 -27.66 -5.40
CA ALA A 136 -17.10 -29.12 -5.39
C ALA A 136 -18.47 -29.78 -5.24
N ASN A 137 -19.37 -29.19 -4.45
CA ASN A 137 -20.74 -29.65 -4.22
C ASN A 137 -21.74 -29.21 -5.30
N TRP A 138 -21.32 -28.48 -6.34
CA TRP A 138 -22.23 -28.16 -7.45
C TRP A 138 -22.67 -29.41 -8.18
N SER A 139 -23.95 -29.42 -8.59
CA SER A 139 -24.51 -30.46 -9.44
C SER A 139 -23.71 -30.58 -10.76
N PRO A 140 -23.67 -31.78 -11.37
CA PRO A 140 -23.00 -32.00 -12.66
C PRO A 140 -23.47 -31.01 -13.74
N GLU A 141 -24.78 -30.75 -13.82
CA GLU A 141 -25.39 -29.80 -14.76
C GLU A 141 -24.86 -28.37 -14.57
N ARG A 142 -24.79 -27.91 -13.31
CA ARG A 142 -24.28 -26.57 -13.00
C ARG A 142 -22.80 -26.44 -13.36
N LYS A 143 -22.00 -27.48 -13.09
CA LYS A 143 -20.59 -27.54 -13.51
C LYS A 143 -20.47 -27.50 -15.04
N ALA A 144 -21.31 -28.23 -15.77
CA ALA A 144 -21.34 -28.22 -17.23
C ALA A 144 -21.69 -26.83 -17.79
N LYS A 145 -22.73 -26.19 -17.26
CA LYS A 145 -23.12 -24.81 -17.63
C LYS A 145 -21.98 -23.81 -17.37
N HIS A 146 -21.30 -23.92 -16.23
CA HIS A 146 -20.15 -23.07 -15.93
C HIS A 146 -18.99 -23.31 -16.90
N LYS A 147 -18.67 -24.57 -17.22
CA LYS A 147 -17.65 -24.91 -18.23
C LYS A 147 -17.99 -24.30 -19.59
N ALA A 148 -19.24 -24.42 -20.05
CA ALA A 148 -19.70 -23.83 -21.31
C ALA A 148 -19.52 -22.30 -21.33
N LEU A 149 -19.88 -21.61 -20.24
CA LEU A 149 -19.67 -20.16 -20.11
C LEU A 149 -18.18 -19.78 -20.17
N VAL A 150 -17.32 -20.52 -19.47
CA VAL A 150 -15.87 -20.28 -19.50
C VAL A 150 -15.30 -20.52 -20.90
N SER A 151 -15.71 -21.60 -21.57
CA SER A 151 -15.28 -21.90 -22.95
C SER A 151 -15.76 -20.85 -23.95
N ARG A 152 -16.99 -20.34 -23.80
CA ARG A 152 -17.50 -19.22 -24.61
C ARG A 152 -16.65 -17.97 -24.41
N TRP A 153 -16.41 -17.57 -23.16
CA TRP A 153 -15.58 -16.42 -22.84
C TRP A 153 -14.15 -16.56 -23.40
N GLN A 154 -13.55 -17.75 -23.32
CA GLN A 154 -12.22 -18.00 -23.88
C GLN A 154 -12.15 -17.84 -25.41
N ARG A 155 -13.24 -18.15 -26.12
CA ARG A 155 -13.34 -17.93 -27.57
C ARG A 155 -13.51 -16.45 -27.89
N GLU A 156 -14.39 -15.76 -27.17
CA GLU A 156 -14.67 -14.34 -27.37
C GLU A 156 -13.48 -13.44 -26.99
N HIS A 157 -12.70 -13.82 -25.98
CA HIS A 157 -11.56 -13.04 -25.46
C HIS A 157 -10.21 -13.74 -25.69
N HIS A 158 -10.00 -14.30 -26.88
CA HIS A 158 -8.79 -15.06 -27.23
C HIS A 158 -7.49 -14.27 -27.02
N GLU A 159 -7.46 -12.98 -27.38
CA GLU A 159 -6.27 -12.14 -27.25
C GLU A 159 -5.92 -11.85 -25.79
N GLU A 160 -6.91 -11.49 -24.98
CA GLU A 160 -6.73 -11.34 -23.53
C GLU A 160 -6.21 -12.63 -22.88
N LEU A 161 -6.73 -13.78 -23.33
CA LEU A 161 -6.28 -15.09 -22.85
C LEU A 161 -4.81 -15.33 -23.23
N ARG A 162 -4.41 -15.01 -24.47
CA ARG A 162 -3.02 -15.11 -24.94
C ARG A 162 -2.09 -14.24 -24.12
N GLU A 163 -2.44 -12.98 -23.88
CA GLU A 163 -1.66 -12.07 -23.04
C GLU A 163 -1.55 -12.56 -21.60
N ARG A 164 -2.64 -13.04 -21.01
CA ARG A 164 -2.63 -13.61 -19.64
C ARG A 164 -1.70 -14.82 -19.57
N ARG A 165 -1.75 -15.71 -20.57
CA ARG A 165 -0.85 -16.87 -20.66
C ARG A 165 0.60 -16.43 -20.80
N HIS A 166 0.89 -15.46 -21.67
CA HIS A 166 2.24 -14.92 -21.85
C HIS A 166 2.79 -14.32 -20.54
N ARG A 167 2.02 -13.44 -19.88
CA ARG A 167 2.37 -12.86 -18.56
C ARG A 167 2.63 -13.94 -17.51
N SER A 168 1.80 -14.98 -17.47
CA SER A 168 1.96 -16.11 -16.54
C SER A 168 3.21 -16.94 -16.83
N ASN A 169 3.51 -17.19 -18.11
CA ASN A 169 4.70 -17.94 -18.52
C ASN A 169 5.99 -17.18 -18.23
N LYS A 170 6.05 -15.88 -18.60
CA LYS A 170 7.15 -14.98 -18.24
C LYS A 170 7.38 -14.98 -16.73
N ALA A 171 6.29 -14.80 -15.97
CA ALA A 171 6.32 -14.87 -14.52
C ALA A 171 6.83 -16.18 -13.91
N ARG A 172 6.64 -17.32 -14.59
CA ARG A 172 7.15 -18.63 -14.15
C ARG A 172 8.62 -18.78 -14.53
N TYR A 173 8.98 -18.33 -15.72
CA TYR A 173 10.36 -18.27 -16.20
C TYR A 173 11.23 -17.42 -15.26
N ASP A 174 10.83 -16.18 -14.98
CA ASP A 174 11.57 -15.27 -14.10
C ASP A 174 11.81 -15.87 -12.71
N ARG A 175 10.83 -16.61 -12.16
CA ARG A 175 10.98 -17.30 -10.88
C ARG A 175 12.00 -18.43 -10.94
N ARG A 176 11.92 -19.28 -11.97
CA ARG A 176 12.89 -20.36 -12.15
C ARG A 176 14.30 -19.80 -12.35
N HIS A 177 14.43 -18.75 -13.15
CA HIS A 177 15.71 -18.11 -13.41
C HIS A 177 16.28 -17.41 -12.17
N ALA A 178 15.46 -16.67 -11.42
CA ALA A 178 15.88 -16.05 -10.15
C ALA A 178 16.30 -17.10 -9.11
N LEU A 179 15.61 -18.25 -9.05
CA LEU A 179 15.99 -19.36 -8.17
C LEU A 179 17.26 -20.07 -8.65
N GLY A 180 17.45 -20.22 -9.97
CA GLY A 180 18.66 -20.76 -10.57
C GLY A 180 19.88 -19.88 -10.31
N VAL A 181 19.75 -18.56 -10.48
CA VAL A 181 20.80 -17.58 -10.15
C VAL A 181 21.12 -17.58 -8.65
N LYS A 182 20.11 -17.72 -7.77
CA LYS A 182 20.33 -17.87 -6.33
C LYS A 182 21.09 -19.16 -5.98
N ARG A 183 20.74 -20.29 -6.61
CA ARG A 183 21.47 -21.57 -6.45
C ARG A 183 22.91 -21.51 -6.97
N ALA A 184 23.14 -20.86 -8.11
CA ALA A 184 24.47 -20.68 -8.68
C ALA A 184 25.36 -19.74 -7.83
N LYS A 185 24.77 -18.74 -7.16
CA LYS A 185 25.48 -17.89 -6.20
C LYS A 185 25.79 -18.61 -4.88
N ALA A 186 24.88 -19.47 -4.42
CA ALA A 186 25.07 -20.26 -3.20
C ALA A 186 26.13 -21.37 -3.35
N THR A 187 26.36 -21.88 -4.57
CA THR A 187 27.38 -22.90 -4.85
C THR A 187 28.77 -22.32 -5.12
N LYS A 188 28.91 -21.00 -5.29
CA LYS A 188 30.20 -20.29 -5.46
C LYS A 188 30.78 -19.71 -4.16
N ARG A 189 30.21 -20.05 -3.00
CA ARG A 189 30.72 -19.71 -1.66
C ARG A 189 30.60 -21.00 -0.86
N PRO A 190 31.69 -21.65 -0.37
CA PRO A 190 32.94 -21.08 0.17
C PRO A 190 34.25 -21.86 -0.17
N GLU A 191 35.31 -21.15 -0.58
CA GLU A 191 36.71 -21.60 -0.38
C GLU A 191 37.62 -20.45 0.12
N ALA A 192 37.04 -19.28 0.44
CA ALA A 192 37.79 -18.09 0.82
C ALA A 192 37.78 -17.78 2.33
N GLU A 193 37.25 -18.67 3.18
CA GLU A 193 37.18 -18.47 4.64
C GLU A 193 38.05 -19.45 5.46
N GLU A 194 38.79 -20.38 4.85
CA GLU A 194 39.72 -21.30 5.56
C GLU A 194 41.20 -20.90 5.47
N ALA A 195 41.52 -19.71 4.94
CA ALA A 195 42.88 -19.16 4.94
C ALA A 195 42.96 -17.93 5.87
N LYS A 196 42.78 -18.13 7.18
CA LYS A 196 43.21 -17.20 8.23
C LYS A 196 43.65 -17.95 9.46
#